data_AF-A0A7C4Z0H7-F1
#
_entry.id   AF-A0A7C4Z0H7-F1
#
_cell.length_a   1.000
_cell.length_b   1.000
_cell.length_c   1.000
_cell.angle_alpha   90.00
_cell.angle_beta   90.00
_cell.angle_gamma   90.00
#
_symmetry.space_group_name_H-M   'P 1'
#
loop_
_entity.id
_entity.type
_entity.pdbx_description
1 polymer ?
#
loop_
_entity_poly.entity_id
_entity_poly.type
_entity_poly.pdbx_seq_one_letter_code
_entity_poly.pdbx_strand_id
1 'polypeptide(L)'
;MEKASVFVEGEKEALVFKWIESEKAGKDLGEDAIHRWVKEHWWGYLRARWVEHLHGRRFWVELDRNDYGLLQREFMDQEVLLDRILDRIKAGHENLDIILWAQTFGLPMEQVFYILERIDINSRRLACKFASGN
;
A
#
# COMPACT_ATOMS: atom_id res chain seq x y z
N MET A 1 17.02 13.33 3.39
CA MET A 1 15.88 12.45 3.05
C MET A 1 14.62 13.28 3.18
N GLU A 2 13.91 13.47 2.07
CA GLU A 2 12.64 14.18 2.06
C GLU A 2 11.58 13.29 2.71
N LYS A 3 10.87 13.82 3.72
CA LYS A 3 9.83 13.08 4.45
C LYS A 3 8.48 13.35 3.79
N ALA A 4 7.73 12.30 3.51
CA ALA A 4 6.38 12.40 2.96
C ALA A 4 5.33 11.91 3.95
N SER A 5 4.11 12.43 3.84
CA SER A 5 2.98 12.00 4.67
C SER A 5 1.94 11.31 3.82
N VAL A 6 1.57 10.10 4.24
CA VAL A 6 0.52 9.28 3.62
C VAL A 6 -0.82 10.02 3.67
N PHE A 7 -1.08 10.78 4.74
CA PHE A 7 -2.32 11.54 4.86
C PHE A 7 -2.32 12.77 3.93
N VAL A 8 -1.26 13.57 3.93
CA VAL A 8 -1.20 14.78 3.09
C VAL A 8 -1.24 14.43 1.60
N GLU A 9 -0.51 13.41 1.18
CA GLU A 9 -0.50 13.01 -0.23
C GLU A 9 -1.80 12.29 -0.62
N GLY A 10 -2.38 11.50 0.29
CA GLY A 10 -3.67 10.84 0.07
C GLY A 10 -4.82 11.84 -0.06
N GLU A 11 -4.81 12.91 0.75
CA GLU A 11 -5.81 13.98 0.66
C GLU A 11 -5.74 14.70 -0.68
N LYS A 12 -4.52 14.99 -1.18
CA LYS A 12 -4.34 15.56 -2.52
C LYS A 12 -4.90 14.65 -3.61
N GLU A 13 -4.64 13.34 -3.56
CA GLU A 13 -5.20 12.39 -4.52
C GLU A 13 -6.74 12.32 -4.44
N ALA A 14 -7.31 12.35 -3.23
CA ALA A 14 -8.75 12.38 -3.04
C ALA A 14 -9.39 13.68 -3.59
N LEU A 15 -8.73 14.83 -3.41
CA LEU A 15 -9.18 16.11 -3.98
C LEU A 15 -9.14 16.11 -5.50
N VAL A 16 -8.08 15.54 -6.11
CA VAL A 16 -8.01 15.37 -7.56
C VAL A 16 -9.13 14.46 -8.05
N PHE A 17 -9.40 13.35 -7.35
CA PHE A 17 -10.52 12.47 -7.67
C PHE A 17 -11.86 13.20 -7.59
N LYS A 18 -12.12 13.97 -6.52
CA LYS A 18 -13.32 14.80 -6.37
C LYS A 18 -13.49 15.75 -7.54
N TRP A 19 -12.42 16.43 -7.94
CA TRP A 19 -12.46 17.35 -9.08
C TRP A 19 -12.86 16.61 -10.36
N ILE A 20 -12.18 15.52 -10.71
CA ILE A 20 -12.47 14.71 -11.91
C ILE A 20 -13.92 14.22 -11.91
N GLU A 21 -14.42 13.72 -10.78
CA GLU A 21 -15.78 13.19 -10.69
C GLU A 21 -16.84 14.30 -10.75
N SER A 22 -16.55 15.48 -10.20
CA SER A 22 -17.43 16.64 -10.29
C SER A 22 -17.54 17.17 -11.71
N GLU A 23 -16.42 17.21 -12.45
CA GLU A 23 -16.41 17.57 -13.88
C GLU A 23 -17.26 16.61 -14.71
N LYS A 24 -17.12 15.29 -14.48
CA LYS A 24 -17.94 14.27 -15.15
C LYS A 24 -19.43 14.40 -14.84
N ALA A 25 -19.77 14.78 -13.61
CA ALA A 25 -21.15 14.92 -13.16
C ALA A 25 -21.79 16.27 -13.56
N GLY A 26 -20.99 17.23 -14.03
CA GLY A 26 -21.43 18.59 -14.35
C GLY A 26 -21.88 19.39 -13.12
N LYS A 27 -21.49 18.96 -11.91
CA LYS A 27 -21.80 19.62 -10.63
C LYS A 27 -20.79 19.22 -9.56
N ASP A 28 -20.61 20.07 -8.55
CA ASP A 28 -19.79 19.72 -7.38
C ASP A 28 -20.43 18.55 -6.62
N LEU A 29 -19.64 17.49 -6.42
CA LEU A 29 -20.03 16.32 -5.66
C LEU A 29 -19.68 16.43 -4.17
N GLY A 30 -19.00 17.50 -3.75
CA GLY A 30 -18.72 17.76 -2.35
C GLY A 30 -17.93 16.64 -1.66
N GLU A 31 -18.23 16.40 -0.39
CA GLU A 31 -17.56 15.39 0.44
C GLU A 31 -17.92 13.95 0.07
N ASP A 32 -19.05 13.71 -0.58
CA ASP A 32 -19.45 12.36 -1.01
C ASP A 32 -18.41 11.73 -1.96
N ALA A 33 -17.74 12.55 -2.78
CA ALA A 33 -16.64 12.09 -3.63
C ALA A 33 -15.39 11.69 -2.83
N ILE A 34 -15.09 12.39 -1.73
CA ILE A 34 -13.98 12.06 -0.84
C ILE A 34 -14.28 10.77 -0.07
N HIS A 35 -15.49 10.63 0.50
CA HIS A 35 -15.89 9.40 1.19
C HIS A 35 -15.84 8.19 0.26
N ARG A 36 -16.28 8.36 -0.99
CA ARG A 36 -16.17 7.32 -2.02
C ARG A 36 -14.72 6.96 -2.31
N TRP A 37 -13.84 7.94 -2.51
CA TRP A 37 -12.42 7.67 -2.71
C TRP A 37 -11.81 6.91 -1.54
N VAL A 38 -12.14 7.30 -0.31
CA VAL A 38 -11.62 6.62 0.89
C VAL A 38 -12.11 5.18 0.96
N LYS A 39 -13.39 4.95 0.65
CA LYS A 39 -13.97 3.60 0.65
C LYS A 39 -13.35 2.71 -0.43
N GLU A 40 -13.10 3.25 -1.62
CA GLU A 40 -12.73 2.46 -2.81
C GLU A 40 -11.22 2.38 -3.04
N HIS A 41 -10.45 3.37 -2.60
CA HIS A 41 -9.04 3.53 -3.02
C HIS A 41 -8.04 3.59 -1.86
N TRP A 42 -8.46 3.94 -0.63
CA TRP A 42 -7.54 4.13 0.50
C TRP A 42 -6.62 2.93 0.74
N TRP A 43 -7.17 1.72 0.74
CA TRP A 43 -6.39 0.51 1.01
C TRP A 43 -5.38 0.18 -0.07
N GLY A 44 -5.70 0.45 -1.35
CA GLY A 44 -4.76 0.28 -2.45
C GLY A 44 -3.64 1.33 -2.39
N TYR A 45 -4.03 2.59 -2.16
CA TYR A 45 -3.12 3.70 -1.97
C TYR A 45 -2.12 3.45 -0.82
N LEU A 46 -2.62 3.10 0.36
CA LEU A 46 -1.80 2.83 1.54
C LEU A 46 -0.81 1.68 1.30
N ARG A 47 -1.27 0.59 0.66
CA ARG A 47 -0.40 -0.55 0.31
C ARG A 47 0.72 -0.13 -0.64
N ALA A 48 0.44 0.68 -1.65
CA ALA A 48 1.47 1.16 -2.57
C ALA A 48 2.55 1.97 -1.84
N ARG A 49 2.14 2.88 -0.94
CA ARG A 49 3.09 3.69 -0.15
C ARG A 49 3.89 2.86 0.84
N TRP A 50 3.25 1.85 1.43
CA TRP A 50 3.95 0.90 2.30
C TRP A 50 5.02 0.12 1.55
N VAL A 51 4.75 -0.35 0.33
CA VAL A 51 5.79 -1.02 -0.46
C VAL A 51 6.94 -0.08 -0.83
N GLU A 52 6.67 1.18 -1.19
CA GLU A 52 7.73 2.17 -1.40
C GLU A 52 8.61 2.37 -0.15
N HIS A 53 7.99 2.36 1.03
CA HIS A 53 8.66 2.46 2.32
C HIS A 53 9.59 1.28 2.59
N LEU A 54 9.06 0.06 2.39
CA LEU A 54 9.80 -1.18 2.56
C LEU A 54 11.04 -1.23 1.65
N HIS A 55 10.93 -0.74 0.42
CA HIS A 55 12.07 -0.63 -0.50
C HIS A 55 13.10 0.44 -0.12
N GLY A 56 12.75 1.34 0.80
CA GLY A 56 13.58 2.51 1.11
C GLY A 56 13.57 3.57 0.00
N ARG A 57 12.57 3.57 -0.90
CA ARG A 57 12.47 4.56 -2.00
C ARG A 57 11.97 5.90 -1.50
N ARG A 58 10.98 5.88 -0.59
CA ARG A 58 10.39 7.09 0.01
C ARG A 58 10.04 6.82 1.46
N PHE A 59 10.44 7.74 2.33
CA PHE A 59 10.12 7.65 3.75
C PHE A 59 8.75 8.28 4.01
N TRP A 60 7.86 7.50 4.58
CA TRP A 60 6.47 7.83 4.87
C TRP A 60 6.30 7.91 6.37
N VAL A 61 5.99 9.09 6.91
CA VAL A 61 6.13 9.38 8.34
C VAL A 61 5.14 8.64 9.23
N GLU A 62 4.00 8.23 8.68
CA GLU A 62 2.98 7.44 9.37
C GLU A 62 3.31 5.94 9.45
N LEU A 63 4.26 5.48 8.63
CA LEU A 63 4.70 4.10 8.62
C LEU A 63 5.85 3.91 9.61
N ASP A 64 6.02 2.69 10.10
CA ASP A 64 7.06 2.41 11.08
C ASP A 64 8.44 2.57 10.45
N ARG A 65 9.25 3.41 11.09
CA ARG A 65 10.65 3.65 10.72
C ARG A 65 11.48 2.37 10.58
N ASN A 66 11.13 1.31 11.32
CA ASN A 66 11.86 0.04 11.30
C ASN A 66 11.60 -0.73 10.01
N ASP A 67 10.50 -0.47 9.31
CA ASP A 67 10.18 -1.05 8.00
C ASP A 67 10.96 -0.36 6.87
N TYR A 68 11.45 0.86 7.08
CA TYR A 68 12.11 1.62 6.02
C TYR A 68 13.35 0.89 5.51
N GLY A 69 13.37 0.56 4.22
CA GLY A 69 14.47 -0.19 3.61
C GLY A 69 14.64 -1.60 4.18
N LEU A 70 13.60 -2.20 4.77
CA LEU A 70 13.62 -3.59 5.24
C LEU A 70 14.04 -4.55 4.12
N LEU A 71 13.56 -4.32 2.89
CA LEU A 71 13.80 -5.20 1.75
C LEU A 71 15.29 -5.27 1.39
N GLN A 72 15.95 -4.11 1.36
CA GLN A 72 17.38 -4.02 1.09
C GLN A 72 18.23 -4.65 2.20
N ARG A 73 17.75 -4.68 3.44
CA ARG A 73 18.52 -5.18 4.59
C ARG A 73 18.40 -6.70 4.76
N GLU A 74 17.23 -7.27 4.46
CA GLU A 74 16.94 -8.67 4.81
C GLU A 74 16.83 -9.61 3.61
N PHE A 75 16.68 -9.10 2.38
CA PHE A 75 16.31 -9.91 1.23
C PHE A 75 17.17 -9.68 -0.02
N MET A 76 18.43 -9.23 0.15
CA MET A 76 19.34 -8.97 -0.99
C MET A 76 19.46 -10.18 -1.94
N ASP A 77 19.50 -11.40 -1.42
CA ASP A 77 19.65 -12.62 -2.22
C ASP A 77 18.33 -13.15 -2.80
N GLN A 78 17.21 -12.50 -2.52
CA GLN A 78 15.86 -12.97 -2.87
C GLN A 78 15.03 -11.92 -3.62
N GLU A 79 15.68 -10.89 -4.18
CA GLU A 79 15.04 -9.72 -4.81
C GLU A 79 13.94 -10.12 -5.82
N VAL A 80 14.19 -11.11 -6.67
CA VAL A 80 13.21 -11.55 -7.68
C VAL A 80 11.96 -12.18 -7.06
N LEU A 81 12.10 -13.02 -6.03
CA LEU A 81 10.94 -13.62 -5.37
C LEU A 81 10.18 -12.57 -4.58
N LEU A 82 10.92 -11.70 -3.90
CA LEU A 82 10.40 -10.58 -3.12
C LEU A 82 9.56 -9.64 -3.97
N ASP A 83 10.07 -9.19 -5.12
CA ASP A 83 9.36 -8.30 -6.03
C ASP A 83 8.05 -8.92 -6.51
N ARG A 84 8.06 -10.21 -6.86
CA ARG A 84 6.84 -10.92 -7.29
C ARG A 84 5.81 -11.04 -6.17
N ILE A 85 6.25 -11.24 -4.93
CA ILE A 85 5.35 -11.25 -3.76
C ILE A 85 4.78 -9.84 -3.54
N LEU A 86 5.63 -8.81 -3.56
CA LEU A 86 5.22 -7.42 -3.35
C LEU A 86 4.24 -6.91 -4.40
N ASP A 87 4.40 -7.30 -5.66
CA ASP A 87 3.46 -6.92 -6.72
C ASP A 87 2.08 -7.54 -6.50
N ARG A 88 2.02 -8.76 -5.94
CA ARG A 88 0.75 -9.38 -5.54
C ARG A 88 0.11 -8.65 -4.37
N ILE A 89 0.92 -8.26 -3.37
CA ILE A 89 0.46 -7.48 -2.23
C ILE A 89 -0.13 -6.15 -2.70
N LYS A 90 0.54 -5.44 -3.62
CA LYS A 90 0.02 -4.22 -4.25
C LYS A 90 -1.28 -4.46 -5.02
N ALA A 91 -1.39 -5.60 -5.71
CA ALA A 91 -2.58 -6.01 -6.44
C ALA A 91 -3.77 -6.39 -5.53
N GLY A 92 -3.57 -6.39 -4.21
CA GLY A 92 -4.65 -6.62 -3.26
C GLY A 92 -4.66 -8.01 -2.62
N HIS A 93 -3.78 -8.92 -3.08
CA HIS A 93 -3.76 -10.31 -2.66
C HIS A 93 -3.36 -10.43 -1.19
N GLU A 94 -4.02 -11.33 -0.46
CA GLU A 94 -3.68 -11.65 0.93
C GLU A 94 -2.61 -12.75 0.99
N ASN A 95 -2.06 -13.00 2.18
CA ASN A 95 -1.05 -14.04 2.40
C ASN A 95 -1.49 -15.39 1.86
N LEU A 96 -2.77 -15.77 2.07
CA LEU A 96 -3.31 -17.03 1.56
C LEU A 96 -3.27 -17.12 0.04
N ASP A 97 -3.67 -16.05 -0.66
CA ASP A 97 -3.63 -15.99 -2.13
C ASP A 97 -2.21 -16.16 -2.66
N ILE A 98 -1.23 -15.56 -1.96
CA ILE A 98 0.19 -15.63 -2.31
C ILE A 98 0.74 -17.04 -2.05
N ILE A 99 0.37 -17.67 -0.93
CA ILE A 99 0.75 -19.05 -0.60
C ILE A 99 0.21 -20.02 -1.65
N LEU A 100 -1.08 -19.93 -1.98
CA LEU A 100 -1.70 -20.79 -2.99
C LEU A 100 -1.07 -20.59 -4.38
N TRP A 101 -0.80 -19.34 -4.74
CA TRP A 101 -0.05 -19.03 -5.95
C TRP A 101 1.35 -19.66 -5.94
N ALA A 102 2.10 -19.51 -4.86
CA ALA A 102 3.46 -20.06 -4.76
C ALA A 102 3.46 -21.58 -4.91
N GLN A 103 2.52 -22.27 -4.27
CA GLN A 103 2.33 -23.72 -4.41
C GLN A 103 2.01 -24.11 -5.85
N THR A 104 1.08 -23.40 -6.50
CA THR A 104 0.64 -23.69 -7.87
C THR A 104 1.80 -23.59 -8.87
N PHE A 105 2.75 -22.68 -8.64
CA PHE A 105 3.89 -22.44 -9.52
C PHE A 105 5.19 -23.12 -9.06
N GLY A 106 5.16 -23.94 -8.01
CA GLY A 106 6.34 -24.65 -7.49
C GLY A 106 7.44 -23.71 -6.97
N LEU A 107 7.05 -22.57 -6.40
CA LEU A 107 7.98 -21.62 -5.79
C LEU A 107 8.51 -22.15 -4.45
N PRO A 108 9.69 -21.69 -4.00
CA PRO A 108 10.33 -22.28 -2.84
C PRO A 108 9.64 -21.78 -1.56
N MET A 109 8.79 -22.66 -0.98
CA MET A 109 7.78 -22.28 0.01
C MET A 109 8.37 -21.75 1.32
N GLU A 110 9.52 -22.26 1.75
CA GLU A 110 10.20 -21.77 2.97
C GLU A 110 10.54 -20.28 2.86
N GLN A 111 11.05 -19.85 1.70
CA GLN A 111 11.38 -18.46 1.43
C GLN A 111 10.12 -17.61 1.30
N VAL A 112 9.04 -18.14 0.71
CA VAL A 112 7.75 -17.45 0.63
C VAL A 112 7.20 -17.19 2.03
N PHE A 113 7.19 -18.20 2.91
CA PHE A 113 6.74 -18.02 4.30
C PHE A 113 7.62 -17.04 5.05
N TYR A 114 8.94 -17.17 4.94
CA TYR A 114 9.88 -16.23 5.57
C TYR A 114 9.62 -14.79 5.14
N ILE A 115 9.44 -14.54 3.84
CA ILE A 115 9.10 -13.21 3.32
C ILE A 115 7.77 -12.72 3.90
N LEU A 116 6.71 -13.54 3.87
CA LEU A 116 5.37 -13.16 4.36
C LEU A 116 5.30 -12.96 5.88
N GLU A 117 6.14 -13.65 6.67
CA GLU A 117 6.23 -13.45 8.12
C GLU A 117 6.91 -12.13 8.47
N ARG A 118 7.93 -11.74 7.70
CA ARG A 118 8.64 -10.47 7.87
C ARG A 118 7.84 -9.30 7.34
N ILE A 119 7.11 -9.51 6.25
CA ILE A 119 6.20 -8.55 5.65
C ILE A 119 4.84 -8.73 6.33
N ASP A 120 4.70 -8.20 7.55
CA ASP A 120 3.44 -8.26 8.29
C ASP A 120 2.39 -7.32 7.68
N ILE A 121 1.73 -7.79 6.60
CA ILE A 121 0.65 -7.08 5.90
C ILE A 121 -0.50 -6.73 6.84
N ASN A 122 -0.78 -7.61 7.80
CA ASN A 122 -1.96 -7.51 8.66
C ASN A 122 -1.80 -6.47 9.78
N SER A 123 -0.58 -6.18 10.23
CA SER A 123 -0.30 -5.14 11.22
C SER A 123 -0.46 -3.71 10.69
N ARG A 124 -0.51 -3.51 9.37
CA ARG A 124 -0.40 -2.19 8.72
C ARG A 124 -1.77 -1.63 8.33
N ARG A 125 -2.66 -1.47 9.31
CA ARG A 125 -3.98 -0.85 9.13
C ARG A 125 -3.99 0.59 9.64
N LEU A 126 -3.62 1.54 8.79
CA LEU A 126 -3.82 2.96 9.07
C LEU A 126 -5.20 3.38 8.58
N ALA A 127 -6.08 3.82 9.47
CA ALA A 127 -7.35 4.43 9.08
C ALA A 127 -7.08 5.78 8.38
N CYS A 128 -7.84 6.07 7.33
CA CYS A 128 -7.81 7.37 6.69
C CYS A 128 -8.25 8.45 7.68
N LYS A 129 -7.50 9.55 7.77
CA LYS A 129 -7.77 10.65 8.73
C LYS A 129 -8.43 11.89 8.11
N PHE A 130 -8.37 12.06 6.79
CA PHE A 130 -8.98 13.22 6.11
C PHE A 130 -10.42 12.94 5.65
N ALA A 131 -10.90 11.70 5.80
CA ALA A 131 -12.32 11.37 5.61
C ALA A 131 -13.21 11.87 6.75
N SER A 132 -12.59 12.21 7.89
CA SER A 132 -13.24 12.62 9.14
C SER A 132 -13.34 14.16 9.23
N GLY A 133 -13.92 14.78 8.21
CA GLY A 133 -14.42 16.15 8.31
C GLY A 133 -15.81 16.11 8.93
N ASN A 134 -15.97 16.78 10.09
CA ASN A 134 -17.25 17.12 10.70
C ASN A 134 -18.12 17.99 9.79
#